data_AF-A0A803LVZ0-F1
#
_entry.id   AF-A0A803LVZ0-F1
#
_cell.length_a   1.000
_cell.length_b   1.000
_cell.length_c   1.000
_cell.angle_alpha   90.00
_cell.angle_beta   90.00
_cell.angle_gamma   90.00
#
_symmetry.space_group_name_H-M   'P 1'
#
loop_
_entity.id
_entity.type
_entity.pdbx_description
1 polymer ?
#
loop_
_entity_poly.entity_id
_entity_poly.type
_entity_poly.pdbx_seq_one_letter_code
_entity_poly.pdbx_strand_id
1 'polypeptide(L)'
;MKSNFISSILLLLLVANVVILVTNACDEELSSAVQHRNRKPKRRGRRNGCNIFKGSWVYDRSYPLYDTNSCPFIGDGFNCQKNGRPDKDYLKYRWQPYGCNLQRWEYFMVGGKIIKNIDHMKAYNIALRTWAKWVDDNIDSRKTQVFFQGVSAAHINGSEWGEPRAKFCRKETRPVLGSVYPGGSHPGEVIVRKVLSRMKKPVHLLDITLLTQLRKDGHPAIYAGGGPKLLDCSHWCLPGVPDTWNQLLYSILFRQ
;
A
#
# COMPACT_ATOMS: atom_id res chain seq x y z
N MET A 1 21.77 -36.18 27.51
CA MET A 1 21.40 -34.81 27.10
C MET A 1 21.71 -34.54 25.61
N LYS A 2 21.11 -35.29 24.68
CA LYS A 2 21.25 -35.03 23.22
C LYS A 2 19.92 -35.13 22.44
N SER A 3 18.79 -35.32 23.15
CA SER A 3 17.47 -35.53 22.52
C SER A 3 16.69 -34.23 22.23
N ASN A 4 17.06 -33.11 22.85
CA ASN A 4 16.27 -31.87 22.78
C ASN A 4 16.72 -30.89 21.69
N PHE A 5 17.89 -31.12 21.07
CA PHE A 5 18.43 -30.22 20.06
C PHE A 5 17.86 -30.50 18.66
N ILE A 6 17.58 -31.78 18.36
CA ILE A 6 17.03 -32.20 17.06
C ILE A 6 15.55 -31.80 16.94
N SER A 7 14.79 -31.81 18.04
CA SER A 7 13.37 -31.37 18.05
C SER A 7 13.21 -29.87 17.78
N SER A 8 14.13 -29.03 18.28
CA SER A 8 14.07 -27.58 18.06
C SER A 8 14.43 -27.19 16.61
N ILE A 9 15.38 -27.92 15.99
CA ILE A 9 15.74 -27.73 14.58
C ILE A 9 14.62 -28.24 13.66
N LEU A 10 13.96 -29.35 13.99
CA LEU A 10 12.79 -29.82 13.24
C LEU A 10 11.60 -28.86 13.34
N LEU A 11 11.39 -28.23 14.51
CA LEU A 11 10.35 -27.22 14.69
C LEU A 11 10.67 -25.95 13.90
N LEU A 12 11.93 -25.48 13.90
CA LEU A 12 12.37 -24.36 13.06
C LEU A 12 12.26 -24.65 11.56
N LEU A 13 12.54 -25.88 11.13
CA LEU A 13 12.36 -26.29 9.72
C LEU A 13 10.89 -26.47 9.33
N LEU A 14 10.02 -26.90 10.26
CA LEU A 14 8.57 -26.94 10.02
C LEU A 14 7.98 -25.52 9.94
N VAL A 15 8.44 -24.60 10.78
CA VAL A 15 8.03 -23.18 10.71
C VAL A 15 8.58 -22.51 9.45
N ALA A 16 9.80 -22.85 9.01
CA ALA A 16 10.37 -22.36 7.75
C ALA A 16 9.61 -22.85 6.50
N ASN A 17 9.02 -24.06 6.54
CA ASN A 17 8.20 -24.59 5.44
C ASN A 17 6.73 -24.13 5.47
N VAL A 18 6.27 -23.52 6.57
CA VAL A 18 4.94 -22.89 6.66
C VAL A 18 4.97 -21.43 6.15
N VAL A 19 6.14 -20.83 5.98
CA VAL A 19 6.28 -19.41 5.60
C VAL A 19 7.14 -19.23 4.35
N ILE A 20 6.82 -19.90 3.23
CA ILE A 20 7.34 -19.51 1.91
C ILE A 20 6.25 -19.70 0.84
N LEU A 21 5.37 -18.70 0.75
CA LEU A 21 4.81 -18.17 -0.50
C LEU A 21 4.28 -16.73 -0.26
N VAL A 22 4.97 -15.95 0.59
CA VAL A 22 4.90 -14.48 0.50
C VAL A 22 5.98 -14.07 -0.50
N THR A 23 5.75 -14.35 -1.78
CA THR A 23 6.59 -13.77 -2.83
C THR A 23 6.15 -12.32 -3.00
N ASN A 24 6.91 -11.41 -2.39
CA ASN A 24 7.20 -10.05 -2.87
C ASN A 24 6.17 -9.46 -3.84
N ALA A 25 5.10 -8.87 -3.32
CA ALA A 25 4.26 -7.96 -4.07
C ALA A 25 3.41 -7.09 -3.12
N CYS A 26 4.07 -6.21 -2.35
CA CYS A 26 3.60 -4.88 -1.90
C CYS A 26 4.49 -4.36 -0.74
N ASP A 27 5.82 -4.49 -0.84
CA ASP A 27 6.74 -3.80 0.07
C ASP A 27 7.89 -3.25 -0.77
N GLU A 28 7.67 -2.06 -1.34
CA GLU A 28 8.68 -0.98 -1.48
C GLU A 28 8.21 0.29 -2.23
N GLU A 29 6.97 0.39 -2.75
CA GLU A 29 6.52 1.63 -3.45
C GLU A 29 5.25 2.30 -2.92
N LEU A 30 4.74 1.96 -1.73
CA LEU A 30 3.55 2.65 -1.21
C LEU A 30 3.86 3.98 -0.48
N SER A 31 5.11 4.28 -0.14
CA SER A 31 5.43 5.53 0.57
C SER A 31 5.46 6.77 -0.34
N SER A 32 5.65 6.63 -1.66
CA SER A 32 5.70 7.78 -2.59
C SER A 32 4.33 8.20 -3.14
N ALA A 33 3.33 7.32 -3.09
CA ALA A 33 1.98 7.56 -3.63
C ALA A 33 1.02 8.23 -2.62
N VAL A 34 1.23 8.04 -1.32
CA VAL A 34 0.29 8.51 -0.28
C VAL A 34 0.39 10.02 -0.01
N GLN A 35 1.50 10.68 -0.34
CA GLN A 35 1.60 12.15 -0.21
C GLN A 35 0.80 12.92 -1.27
N HIS A 36 0.29 12.26 -2.33
CA HIS A 36 -0.39 12.95 -3.43
C HIS A 36 -1.69 12.26 -3.87
N ARG A 37 -2.74 12.28 -3.04
CA ARG A 37 -4.13 12.54 -3.46
C ARG A 37 -5.15 12.41 -2.33
N ASN A 38 -5.73 13.53 -1.93
CA ASN A 38 -7.18 13.61 -1.67
C ASN A 38 -7.68 15.07 -1.73
N ARG A 39 -8.17 15.48 -2.91
CA ARG A 39 -9.26 16.45 -3.03
C ARG A 39 -10.27 15.86 -4.00
N LYS A 40 -11.42 15.39 -3.51
CA LYS A 40 -12.61 15.15 -4.33
C LYS A 40 -13.23 16.50 -4.76
N PRO A 41 -13.84 16.59 -5.95
CA PRO A 41 -14.36 17.84 -6.48
C PRO A 41 -15.65 18.26 -5.76
N LYS A 42 -15.63 19.41 -5.08
CA LYS A 42 -16.84 20.09 -4.57
C LYS A 42 -17.76 20.44 -5.74
N ARG A 43 -19.04 20.06 -5.70
CA ARG A 43 -20.06 20.59 -6.63
C ARG A 43 -20.45 22.01 -6.20
N ARG A 44 -20.09 22.95 -7.09
CA ARG A 44 -20.63 24.28 -7.39
C ARG A 44 -20.90 25.25 -6.21
N GLY A 45 -19.81 25.85 -5.71
CA GLY A 45 -19.70 27.31 -5.61
C GLY A 45 -18.71 27.79 -6.69
N ARG A 46 -18.88 29.00 -7.24
CA ARG A 46 -18.10 29.63 -8.35
C ARG A 46 -16.73 28.97 -8.60
N ARG A 47 -16.56 28.35 -9.79
CA ARG A 47 -15.31 27.71 -10.23
C ARG A 47 -14.20 28.77 -10.38
N ASN A 48 -13.41 28.98 -9.34
CA ASN A 48 -12.01 29.33 -9.56
C ASN A 48 -11.31 28.03 -9.93
N GLY A 49 -11.18 27.76 -11.24
CA GLY A 49 -10.46 26.59 -11.74
C GLY A 49 -9.04 26.56 -11.16
N CYS A 50 -8.50 25.36 -10.89
CA CYS A 50 -7.08 25.24 -10.59
C CYS A 50 -6.32 25.68 -11.84
N ASN A 51 -5.67 26.84 -11.78
CA ASN A 51 -4.76 27.25 -12.84
C ASN A 51 -3.49 26.40 -12.71
N ILE A 52 -3.40 25.33 -13.49
CA ILE A 52 -2.27 24.40 -13.49
C ILE A 52 -0.95 25.05 -13.90
N PHE A 53 -0.99 26.26 -14.47
CA PHE A 53 0.19 27.04 -14.86
C PHE A 53 0.67 28.02 -13.78
N LYS A 54 -0.02 28.11 -12.62
CA LYS A 54 0.40 28.92 -11.47
C LYS A 54 0.76 28.03 -10.28
N GLY A 55 2.04 28.04 -9.89
CA GLY A 55 2.60 27.14 -8.90
C GLY A 55 4.08 27.41 -8.65
N SER A 56 4.77 26.42 -8.09
CA SER A 56 6.21 26.48 -7.86
C SER A 56 6.88 25.14 -8.20
N TRP A 57 8.17 25.18 -8.49
CA TRP A 57 9.02 23.98 -8.54
C TRP A 57 9.30 23.49 -7.13
N VAL A 58 9.12 22.19 -6.90
CA VAL A 58 9.32 21.54 -5.61
C VAL A 58 10.22 20.33 -5.83
N TYR A 59 11.25 20.20 -5.00
CA TYR A 59 12.14 19.04 -5.01
C TYR A 59 11.35 17.78 -4.63
N ASP A 60 11.51 16.73 -5.42
CA ASP A 60 10.85 15.44 -5.29
C ASP A 60 11.83 14.31 -5.56
N ARG A 61 12.07 13.47 -4.54
CA ARG A 61 13.01 12.36 -4.63
C ARG A 61 12.58 11.29 -5.63
N SER A 62 11.27 11.17 -5.90
CA SER A 62 10.72 10.18 -6.83
C SER A 62 10.95 10.51 -8.30
N TYR A 63 11.49 11.69 -8.62
CA TYR A 63 11.84 12.10 -9.97
C TYR A 63 13.28 11.66 -10.32
N PRO A 64 13.67 11.56 -11.61
CA PRO A 64 12.87 11.81 -12.81
C PRO A 64 11.85 10.69 -13.07
N LEU A 65 10.86 10.97 -13.91
CA LEU A 65 9.82 9.99 -14.29
C LEU A 65 10.30 8.91 -15.27
N TYR A 66 11.47 9.09 -15.87
CA TYR A 66 12.12 8.17 -16.78
C TYR A 66 13.62 8.45 -16.81
N ASP A 67 14.42 7.45 -17.19
CA ASP A 67 15.84 7.65 -17.51
C ASP A 67 15.99 8.12 -18.97
N THR A 68 16.68 9.25 -19.17
CA THR A 68 16.92 9.81 -20.50
C THR A 68 17.78 8.90 -21.37
N ASN A 69 18.65 8.08 -20.78
CA ASN A 69 19.53 7.19 -21.52
C ASN A 69 18.81 5.93 -22.02
N SER A 70 17.71 5.53 -21.37
CA SER A 70 16.92 4.37 -21.78
C SER A 70 15.82 4.69 -22.79
N CYS A 71 15.65 5.97 -23.18
CA CYS A 71 14.57 6.40 -24.06
C CYS A 71 15.08 6.67 -25.49
N PRO A 72 14.85 5.75 -26.46
CA PRO A 72 15.46 5.83 -27.79
C PRO A 72 14.89 6.96 -28.68
N PHE A 73 13.81 7.61 -28.25
CA PHE A 73 13.13 8.67 -29.00
C PHE A 73 13.58 10.08 -28.63
N ILE A 74 14.45 10.22 -27.61
CA ILE A 74 14.97 11.54 -27.22
C ILE A 74 16.05 11.94 -28.22
N GLY A 75 15.79 13.00 -28.99
CA GLY A 75 16.79 13.54 -29.91
C GLY A 75 18.07 13.96 -29.18
N ASP A 76 19.21 13.79 -29.84
CA ASP A 76 20.53 13.94 -29.20
C ASP A 76 20.73 15.29 -28.50
N GLY A 77 20.21 16.39 -29.08
CA GLY A 77 20.30 17.72 -28.48
C GLY A 77 19.58 17.87 -27.12
N PHE A 78 18.68 16.95 -26.76
CA PHE A 78 17.90 16.99 -25.52
C PHE A 78 18.42 16.04 -24.43
N ASN A 79 19.33 15.13 -24.73
CA ASN A 79 19.89 14.21 -23.74
C ASN A 79 21.10 14.83 -23.03
N CYS A 80 20.85 15.78 -22.12
CA CYS A 80 21.90 16.49 -21.40
C CYS A 80 22.84 15.56 -20.61
N GLN A 81 22.35 14.42 -20.12
CA GLN A 81 23.18 13.43 -19.41
C GLN A 81 24.15 12.73 -20.36
N LYS A 82 23.67 12.26 -21.53
CA LYS A 82 24.53 11.73 -22.59
C LYS A 82 25.54 12.76 -23.09
N ASN A 83 25.15 14.05 -23.12
CA ASN A 83 26.00 15.15 -23.56
C ASN A 83 26.95 15.69 -22.47
N GLY A 84 27.07 15.01 -21.32
CA GLY A 84 28.11 15.30 -20.33
C GLY A 84 27.76 16.36 -19.27
N ARG A 85 26.47 16.73 -19.10
CA ARG A 85 26.06 17.64 -18.02
C ARG A 85 26.30 16.98 -16.64
N PRO A 86 27.10 17.60 -15.74
CA PRO A 86 27.57 16.95 -14.52
C PRO A 86 26.57 16.95 -13.36
N ASP A 87 25.72 17.97 -13.24
CA ASP A 87 24.72 18.07 -12.17
C ASP A 87 23.49 17.19 -12.46
N LYS A 88 22.85 16.65 -11.41
CA LYS A 88 21.64 15.80 -11.52
C LYS A 88 20.42 16.34 -10.79
N ASP A 89 20.59 17.37 -9.96
CA ASP A 89 19.49 17.91 -9.14
C ASP A 89 18.36 18.49 -9.97
N TYR A 90 18.64 19.00 -11.17
CA TYR A 90 17.62 19.52 -12.09
C TYR A 90 16.58 18.45 -12.47
N LEU A 91 16.96 17.17 -12.46
CA LEU A 91 16.07 16.04 -12.74
C LEU A 91 15.08 15.78 -11.60
N LYS A 92 15.29 16.38 -10.41
CA LYS A 92 14.56 16.10 -9.18
C LYS A 92 13.46 17.12 -8.85
N TYR A 93 13.14 18.04 -9.75
CA TYR A 93 12.10 19.05 -9.51
C TYR A 93 10.81 18.72 -10.26
N ARG A 94 9.67 18.86 -9.56
CA ARG A 94 8.33 18.79 -10.16
C ARG A 94 7.56 20.08 -9.99
N TRP A 95 6.63 20.34 -10.90
CA TRP A 95 5.73 21.48 -10.81
C TRP A 95 4.55 21.20 -9.86
N GLN A 96 4.29 22.11 -8.91
CA GLN A 96 3.19 22.03 -7.95
C GLN A 96 2.27 23.24 -8.09
N PRO A 97 1.09 23.10 -8.72
CA PRO A 97 0.08 24.16 -8.75
C PRO A 97 -0.41 24.53 -7.35
N TYR A 98 -0.72 25.80 -7.11
CA TYR A 98 -1.19 26.26 -5.78
C TYR A 98 -2.57 25.72 -5.38
N GLY A 99 -3.40 25.33 -6.35
CA GLY A 99 -4.80 24.94 -6.12
C GLY A 99 -5.09 23.44 -6.23
N CYS A 100 -4.16 22.64 -6.75
CA CYS A 100 -4.36 21.22 -7.04
C CYS A 100 -3.03 20.47 -7.24
N ASN A 101 -3.11 19.14 -7.27
CA ASN A 101 -1.98 18.28 -7.62
C ASN A 101 -2.11 17.82 -9.08
N LEU A 102 -0.98 17.76 -9.78
CA LEU A 102 -0.93 17.12 -11.10
C LEU A 102 -1.10 15.61 -10.94
N GLN A 103 -1.79 14.98 -11.90
CA GLN A 103 -1.86 13.52 -11.97
C GLN A 103 -0.49 12.95 -12.32
N ARG A 104 0.08 12.13 -11.43
CA ARG A 104 1.22 11.28 -11.79
C ARG A 104 0.73 10.14 -12.67
N TRP A 105 1.57 9.70 -13.60
CA TRP A 105 1.30 8.50 -14.37
C TRP A 105 1.63 7.28 -13.52
N GLU A 106 0.64 6.42 -13.31
CA GLU A 106 0.84 5.11 -12.70
C GLU A 106 0.75 4.05 -13.79
N TYR A 107 1.69 3.12 -13.78
CA TYR A 107 1.83 2.07 -14.78
C TYR A 107 1.48 0.73 -14.14
N PHE A 108 0.56 -0.01 -14.76
CA PHE A 108 0.14 -1.33 -14.31
C PHE A 108 0.40 -2.35 -15.42
N MET A 109 0.94 -3.52 -15.07
CA MET A 109 1.09 -4.62 -16.02
C MET A 109 -0.14 -5.54 -15.94
N VAL A 110 -0.89 -5.66 -17.04
CA VAL A 110 -2.07 -6.52 -17.13
C VAL A 110 -2.00 -7.33 -18.42
N GLY A 111 -1.90 -8.65 -18.31
CA GLY A 111 -1.84 -9.54 -19.47
C GLY A 111 -0.67 -9.22 -20.42
N GLY A 112 0.51 -8.91 -19.86
CA GLY A 112 1.72 -8.57 -20.62
C GLY A 112 1.71 -7.16 -21.24
N LYS A 113 0.68 -6.34 -20.99
CA LYS A 113 0.60 -4.96 -21.50
C LYS A 113 0.73 -3.96 -20.36
N ILE A 114 1.49 -2.89 -20.61
CA ILE A 114 1.56 -1.73 -19.72
C ILE A 114 0.34 -0.85 -19.97
N ILE A 115 -0.46 -0.65 -18.93
CA ILE A 115 -1.63 0.22 -18.94
C ILE A 115 -1.35 1.40 -18.00
N LYS A 116 -1.63 2.62 -18.48
CA LYS A 116 -1.47 3.84 -17.69
C LYS A 116 -2.78 4.22 -16.98
N ASN A 117 -2.69 4.68 -15.74
CA ASN A 117 -3.78 5.31 -14.98
C ASN A 117 -5.04 4.42 -14.80
N ILE A 118 -4.87 3.16 -14.39
CA ILE A 118 -6.03 2.35 -13.96
C ILE A 118 -6.50 2.83 -12.58
N ASP A 119 -7.81 2.85 -12.35
CA ASP A 119 -8.38 2.98 -11.01
C ASP A 119 -7.79 1.91 -10.06
N HIS A 120 -7.32 2.33 -8.88
CA HIS A 120 -6.60 1.44 -7.95
C HIS A 120 -7.43 0.24 -7.51
N MET A 121 -8.73 0.42 -7.27
CA MET A 121 -9.61 -0.68 -6.87
C MET A 121 -9.89 -1.63 -8.03
N LYS A 122 -9.97 -1.12 -9.26
CA LYS A 122 -10.02 -1.95 -10.46
C LYS A 122 -8.72 -2.74 -10.65
N ALA A 123 -7.57 -2.10 -10.49
CA ALA A 123 -6.26 -2.76 -10.56
C ALA A 123 -6.11 -3.85 -9.49
N TYR A 124 -6.51 -3.54 -8.25
CA TYR A 124 -6.52 -4.48 -7.13
C TYR A 124 -7.42 -5.70 -7.40
N ASN A 125 -8.65 -5.49 -7.90
CA ASN A 125 -9.54 -6.61 -8.27
C ASN A 125 -8.98 -7.46 -9.42
N ILE A 126 -8.30 -6.86 -10.40
CA ILE A 126 -7.63 -7.62 -11.47
C ILE A 126 -6.51 -8.48 -10.86
N ALA A 127 -5.62 -7.86 -10.09
CA ALA A 127 -4.49 -8.55 -9.46
C ALA A 127 -4.96 -9.72 -8.58
N LEU A 128 -5.96 -9.48 -7.73
CA LEU A 128 -6.49 -10.49 -6.82
C LEU A 128 -7.17 -11.65 -7.56
N ARG A 129 -7.86 -11.38 -8.67
CA ARG A 129 -8.45 -12.44 -9.52
C ARG A 129 -7.39 -13.29 -10.22
N THR A 130 -6.30 -12.67 -10.66
CA THR A 130 -5.16 -13.39 -11.24
C THR A 130 -4.52 -14.31 -10.19
N TRP A 131 -4.28 -13.80 -8.98
CA TRP A 131 -3.78 -14.62 -7.87
C TRP A 131 -4.75 -15.75 -7.49
N ALA A 132 -6.05 -15.46 -7.38
CA ALA A 132 -7.06 -16.46 -7.04
C ALA A 132 -7.12 -17.59 -8.07
N LYS A 133 -7.07 -17.27 -9.37
CA LYS A 133 -6.97 -18.27 -10.44
C LYS A 133 -5.71 -19.11 -10.30
N TRP A 134 -4.57 -18.48 -10.02
CA TRP A 134 -3.32 -19.20 -9.82
C TRP A 134 -3.42 -20.18 -8.64
N VAL A 135 -4.00 -19.76 -7.51
CA VAL A 135 -4.21 -20.65 -6.35
C VAL A 135 -5.09 -21.83 -6.74
N ASP A 136 -6.21 -21.59 -7.42
CA ASP A 136 -7.13 -22.64 -7.86
C ASP A 136 -6.49 -23.67 -8.78
N ASP A 137 -5.57 -23.22 -9.65
CA ASP A 137 -4.90 -24.06 -10.63
C ASP A 137 -3.67 -24.81 -10.04
N ASN A 138 -3.00 -24.27 -9.01
CA ASN A 138 -1.67 -24.73 -8.61
C ASN A 138 -1.57 -25.30 -7.18
N ILE A 139 -2.55 -25.05 -6.29
CA ILE A 139 -2.43 -25.45 -4.88
C ILE A 139 -3.13 -26.79 -4.60
N ASP A 140 -2.40 -27.73 -3.97
CA ASP A 140 -2.98 -28.93 -3.37
C ASP A 140 -3.43 -28.63 -1.93
N SER A 141 -4.72 -28.43 -1.75
CA SER A 141 -5.34 -28.11 -0.45
C SER A 141 -5.27 -29.25 0.58
N ARG A 142 -4.80 -30.44 0.21
CA ARG A 142 -4.53 -31.53 1.16
C ARG A 142 -3.16 -31.39 1.83
N LYS A 143 -2.26 -30.59 1.24
CA LYS A 143 -0.88 -30.39 1.72
C LYS A 143 -0.61 -28.96 2.15
N THR A 144 -1.35 -28.00 1.62
CA THR A 144 -1.11 -26.58 1.83
C THR A 144 -2.37 -25.88 2.33
N GLN A 145 -2.25 -25.15 3.44
CA GLN A 145 -3.25 -24.18 3.87
C GLN A 145 -2.86 -22.79 3.32
N VAL A 146 -3.82 -22.11 2.70
CA VAL A 146 -3.60 -20.78 2.14
C VAL A 146 -4.24 -19.74 3.05
N PHE A 147 -3.45 -18.74 3.44
CA PHE A 147 -3.91 -17.58 4.20
C PHE A 147 -3.86 -16.34 3.33
N PHE A 148 -4.90 -15.52 3.41
CA PHE A 148 -4.91 -14.20 2.78
C PHE A 148 -5.04 -13.14 3.86
N GLN A 149 -4.04 -12.27 3.97
CA GLN A 149 -4.11 -11.11 4.86
C GLN A 149 -5.10 -10.10 4.28
N GLY A 150 -6.10 -9.72 5.06
CA GLY A 150 -7.07 -8.68 4.70
C GLY A 150 -6.42 -7.30 4.52
N VAL A 151 -7.24 -6.31 4.17
CA VAL A 151 -6.75 -4.94 3.95
C VAL A 151 -6.27 -4.35 5.28
N SER A 152 -5.03 -3.87 5.33
CA SER A 152 -4.53 -3.00 6.38
C SER A 152 -4.94 -1.55 6.12
N ALA A 153 -5.70 -0.94 7.04
CA ALA A 153 -6.20 0.42 6.88
C ALA A 153 -5.10 1.49 7.01
N ALA A 154 -5.18 2.52 6.18
CA ALA A 154 -4.40 3.75 6.31
C ALA A 154 -5.26 4.89 6.85
N HIS A 155 -4.69 5.76 7.69
CA HIS A 155 -5.44 6.84 8.36
C HIS A 155 -5.10 8.22 7.78
N ILE A 156 -5.68 8.49 6.61
CA ILE A 156 -5.40 9.70 5.82
C ILE A 156 -6.44 10.80 6.05
N ASN A 157 -7.70 10.43 6.30
CA ASN A 157 -8.81 11.37 6.37
C ASN A 157 -9.55 11.28 7.71
N GLY A 158 -9.38 12.30 8.54
CA GLY A 158 -10.01 12.41 9.86
C GLY A 158 -11.52 12.23 9.89
N SER A 159 -12.19 12.59 8.79
CA SER A 159 -13.64 12.46 8.68
C SER A 159 -14.10 11.00 8.75
N GLU A 160 -13.25 10.03 8.41
CA GLU A 160 -13.57 8.59 8.46
C GLU A 160 -13.63 8.05 9.89
N TRP A 161 -13.02 8.74 10.86
CA TRP A 161 -13.13 8.38 12.28
C TRP A 161 -13.84 9.45 13.12
N GLY A 162 -14.64 10.31 12.47
CA GLY A 162 -15.46 11.31 13.17
C GLY A 162 -14.70 12.58 13.59
N GLU A 163 -13.45 12.77 13.16
CA GLU A 163 -12.63 13.93 13.51
C GLU A 163 -12.21 14.71 12.25
N PRO A 164 -13.11 15.47 11.60
CA PRO A 164 -12.84 16.12 10.32
C PRO A 164 -11.76 17.19 10.37
N ARG A 165 -11.36 17.65 11.56
CA ARG A 165 -10.26 18.60 11.77
C ARG A 165 -8.90 17.92 11.94
N ALA A 166 -8.86 16.59 12.10
CA ALA A 166 -7.63 15.84 12.23
C ALA A 166 -6.81 15.93 10.94
N LYS A 167 -5.51 16.19 11.10
CA LYS A 167 -4.55 16.25 10.00
C LYS A 167 -3.88 14.87 9.88
N PHE A 168 -4.51 13.98 9.11
CA PHE A 168 -4.07 12.58 8.99
C PHE A 168 -3.96 11.91 10.38
N CYS A 169 -3.07 10.93 10.56
CA CYS A 169 -2.80 10.25 11.83
C CYS A 169 -1.88 11.02 12.80
N ARG A 170 -1.44 12.25 12.48
CA ARG A 170 -0.26 12.87 13.13
C ARG A 170 -0.35 13.05 14.64
N LYS A 171 -1.54 13.34 15.18
CA LYS A 171 -1.75 13.62 16.61
C LYS A 171 -2.65 12.59 17.28
N GLU A 172 -2.93 11.49 16.59
CA GLU A 172 -3.80 10.45 17.08
C GLU A 172 -3.03 9.59 18.07
N THR A 173 -3.50 9.53 19.32
CA THR A 173 -2.83 8.79 20.41
C THR A 173 -3.74 7.76 21.07
N ARG A 174 -4.97 7.64 20.57
CA ARG A 174 -5.97 6.68 21.04
C ARG A 174 -6.70 6.06 19.87
N PRO A 175 -7.10 4.78 19.98
CA PRO A 175 -7.91 4.13 18.96
C PRO A 175 -9.30 4.76 18.87
N VAL A 176 -10.00 4.44 17.79
CA VAL A 176 -11.45 4.58 17.74
C VAL A 176 -12.05 3.55 18.69
N LEU A 177 -12.84 4.00 19.65
CA LEU A 177 -13.46 3.13 20.65
C LEU A 177 -14.69 2.42 20.07
N GLY A 178 -14.93 1.20 20.54
CA GLY A 178 -16.06 0.36 20.13
C GLY A 178 -15.69 -0.64 19.03
N SER A 179 -16.71 -1.21 18.41
CA SER A 179 -16.59 -2.29 17.42
C SER A 179 -17.04 -1.88 16.01
N VAL A 180 -17.32 -0.59 15.80
CA VAL A 180 -17.82 -0.05 14.52
C VAL A 180 -16.96 1.12 14.09
N TYR A 181 -16.45 1.07 12.87
CA TYR A 181 -15.71 2.18 12.28
C TYR A 181 -16.66 3.18 11.58
N PRO A 182 -16.66 4.48 11.94
CA PRO A 182 -17.60 5.46 11.38
C PRO A 182 -17.52 5.64 9.85
N GLY A 183 -16.34 5.44 9.27
CA GLY A 183 -16.08 5.60 7.84
C GLY A 183 -16.65 4.50 6.96
N GLY A 184 -17.26 3.46 7.57
CA GLY A 184 -17.82 2.31 6.88
C GLY A 184 -16.77 1.32 6.38
N SER A 185 -17.23 0.36 5.57
CA SER A 185 -16.38 -0.72 5.05
C SER A 185 -15.35 -0.21 4.05
N HIS A 186 -14.15 -0.82 4.10
CA HIS A 186 -13.11 -0.49 3.14
C HIS A 186 -13.42 -1.09 1.76
N PRO A 187 -13.33 -0.35 0.64
CA PRO A 187 -13.66 -0.87 -0.69
C PRO A 187 -12.84 -2.11 -1.09
N GLY A 188 -11.57 -2.17 -0.68
CA GLY A 188 -10.71 -3.33 -0.89
C GLY A 188 -11.20 -4.59 -0.16
N GLU A 189 -11.80 -4.45 1.03
CA GLU A 189 -12.35 -5.58 1.79
C GLU A 189 -13.50 -6.25 1.04
N VAL A 190 -14.38 -5.43 0.43
CA VAL A 190 -15.48 -5.92 -0.41
C VAL A 190 -14.95 -6.72 -1.60
N ILE A 191 -13.85 -6.27 -2.21
CA ILE A 191 -13.17 -6.99 -3.30
C ILE A 191 -12.60 -8.31 -2.79
N VAL A 192 -11.87 -8.30 -1.68
CA VAL A 192 -11.29 -9.50 -1.07
C VAL A 192 -12.36 -10.55 -0.82
N ARG A 193 -13.40 -10.20 -0.06
CA ARG A 193 -14.50 -11.13 0.26
C ARG A 193 -15.15 -11.69 -1.00
N LYS A 194 -15.41 -10.85 -2.01
CA LYS A 194 -16.04 -11.25 -3.28
C LYS A 194 -15.15 -12.18 -4.12
N VAL A 195 -13.84 -12.00 -4.11
CA VAL A 195 -12.92 -12.87 -4.86
C VAL A 195 -12.75 -14.20 -4.13
N LEU A 196 -12.45 -14.17 -2.83
CA LEU A 196 -12.25 -15.37 -2.02
C LEU A 196 -13.50 -16.26 -2.01
N SER A 197 -14.70 -15.69 -1.94
CA SER A 197 -15.97 -16.46 -1.93
C SER A 197 -16.25 -17.21 -3.23
N ARG A 198 -15.47 -16.96 -4.30
CA ARG A 198 -15.64 -17.60 -5.61
C ARG A 198 -14.49 -18.56 -5.94
N MET A 199 -13.51 -18.69 -5.05
CA MET A 199 -12.40 -19.61 -5.22
C MET A 199 -12.86 -21.04 -5.03
N LYS A 200 -12.26 -21.96 -5.79
CA LYS A 200 -12.50 -23.40 -5.64
C LYS A 200 -11.70 -23.97 -4.48
N LYS A 201 -10.48 -23.46 -4.25
CA LYS A 201 -9.61 -23.88 -3.16
C LYS A 201 -9.91 -23.07 -1.90
N PRO A 202 -9.93 -23.70 -0.72
CA PRO A 202 -10.17 -22.99 0.54
C PRO A 202 -9.03 -22.01 0.83
N VAL A 203 -9.41 -20.82 1.28
CA VAL A 203 -8.49 -19.77 1.75
C VAL A 203 -8.99 -19.24 3.08
N HIS A 204 -8.10 -19.19 4.07
CA HIS A 204 -8.37 -18.57 5.36
C HIS A 204 -8.11 -17.07 5.26
N LEU A 205 -9.18 -16.27 5.37
CA LEU A 205 -9.06 -14.81 5.45
C LEU A 205 -8.65 -14.39 6.85
N LEU A 206 -7.46 -13.79 6.98
CA LEU A 206 -7.09 -13.06 8.18
C LEU A 206 -7.73 -11.67 8.12
N ASP A 207 -8.93 -11.58 8.67
CA ASP A 207 -9.82 -10.43 8.55
C ASP A 207 -9.41 -9.26 9.47
N ILE A 208 -8.34 -8.56 9.08
CA ILE A 208 -7.74 -7.47 9.87
C ILE A 208 -8.29 -6.08 9.54
N THR A 209 -9.25 -5.96 8.63
CA THR A 209 -9.64 -4.62 8.13
C THR A 209 -10.29 -3.76 9.21
N LEU A 210 -11.32 -4.26 9.89
CA LEU A 210 -11.99 -3.49 10.94
C LEU A 210 -11.04 -3.20 12.12
N LEU A 211 -10.29 -4.20 12.58
CA LEU A 211 -9.38 -3.99 13.72
C LEU A 211 -8.28 -2.98 13.39
N THR A 212 -7.82 -2.90 12.14
CA THR A 212 -6.84 -1.90 11.73
C THR A 212 -7.48 -0.53 11.55
N GLN A 213 -8.71 -0.43 11.01
CA GLN A 213 -9.46 0.83 10.95
C GLN A 213 -9.69 1.46 12.33
N LEU A 214 -9.81 0.66 13.39
CA LEU A 214 -9.96 1.18 14.75
C LEU A 214 -8.66 1.76 15.33
N ARG A 215 -7.50 1.52 14.70
CA ARG A 215 -6.18 1.82 15.26
C ARG A 215 -5.50 3.04 14.63
N LYS A 216 -6.22 4.15 14.51
CA LYS A 216 -5.67 5.43 14.02
C LYS A 216 -4.41 5.92 14.76
N ASP A 217 -4.21 5.45 15.99
CA ASP A 217 -3.07 5.71 16.88
C ASP A 217 -1.81 4.89 16.57
N GLY A 218 -1.93 3.78 15.81
CA GLY A 218 -0.86 2.79 15.68
C GLY A 218 0.22 3.12 14.65
N HIS A 219 0.10 4.23 13.92
CA HIS A 219 1.00 4.60 12.84
C HIS A 219 2.25 5.36 13.36
N PRO A 220 3.40 5.27 12.66
CA PRO A 220 4.60 6.01 13.02
C PRO A 220 4.46 7.52 12.78
N ALA A 221 3.52 7.97 11.95
CA ALA A 221 3.31 9.37 11.63
C ALA A 221 4.62 10.05 11.17
N ILE A 222 5.15 10.99 11.95
CA ILE A 222 6.41 11.70 11.62
C ILE A 222 7.67 10.98 12.10
N TYR A 223 7.52 9.85 12.78
CA TYR A 223 8.60 9.07 13.38
C TYR A 223 9.11 7.93 12.47
N ALA A 224 8.70 7.90 11.20
CA ALA A 224 9.10 6.90 10.20
C ALA A 224 10.53 7.11 9.63
N GLY A 225 11.46 7.70 10.39
CA GLY A 225 12.87 7.87 9.98
C GLY A 225 13.16 9.01 8.99
N GLY A 226 12.15 9.69 8.44
CA GLY A 226 12.30 10.82 7.50
C GLY A 226 12.22 12.22 8.12
N GLY A 227 12.13 12.31 9.45
CA GLY A 227 11.91 13.56 10.18
C GLY A 227 10.54 14.20 9.92
N PRO A 228 10.30 15.45 10.37
CA PRO A 228 8.97 16.10 10.33
C PRO A 228 8.33 16.29 8.95
N LYS A 229 9.10 16.08 7.87
CA LYS A 229 8.66 16.19 6.47
C LYS A 229 8.00 14.91 5.96
N LEU A 230 8.34 13.75 6.54
CA LEU A 230 7.68 12.49 6.24
C LEU A 230 6.47 12.33 7.16
N LEU A 231 5.32 11.99 6.61
CA LEU A 231 4.12 11.66 7.38
C LEU A 231 3.58 10.35 6.84
N ASP A 232 3.77 9.31 7.62
CA ASP A 232 3.38 7.95 7.29
C ASP A 232 2.20 7.51 8.14
N CYS A 233 1.07 7.34 7.48
CA CYS A 233 -0.16 6.86 8.08
C CYS A 233 -0.64 5.58 7.39
N SER A 234 0.31 4.80 6.85
CA SER A 234 0.07 3.53 6.14
C SER A 234 0.82 2.37 6.78
N HIS A 235 2.03 2.59 7.29
CA HIS A 235 2.81 1.59 8.03
C HIS A 235 2.49 1.62 9.52
N TRP A 236 2.95 0.63 10.28
CA TRP A 236 2.63 0.50 11.71
C TRP A 236 3.88 0.58 12.58
N CYS A 237 3.75 1.18 13.75
CA CYS A 237 4.75 1.05 14.80
C CYS A 237 4.85 -0.40 15.27
N LEU A 238 6.07 -0.81 15.64
CA LEU A 238 6.34 -2.05 16.36
C LEU A 238 6.99 -1.71 17.73
N PRO A 239 6.59 -2.36 18.83
CA PRO A 239 5.44 -3.28 18.93
C PRO A 239 4.11 -2.55 18.69
N GLY A 240 3.08 -3.26 18.23
CA GLY A 240 1.80 -2.65 17.89
C GLY A 240 0.81 -3.52 17.12
N VAL A 241 0.12 -2.90 16.17
CA VAL A 241 -0.99 -3.51 15.43
C VAL A 241 -0.61 -4.81 14.71
N PRO A 242 0.56 -4.94 14.05
CA PRO A 242 0.98 -6.18 13.42
C PRO A 242 1.16 -7.35 14.39
N ASP A 243 1.48 -7.10 15.66
CA ASP A 243 1.61 -8.16 16.67
C ASP A 243 0.27 -8.86 16.90
N THR A 244 -0.84 -8.10 16.85
CA THR A 244 -2.20 -8.67 16.94
C THR A 244 -2.51 -9.54 15.72
N TRP A 245 -2.07 -9.16 14.52
CA TRP A 245 -2.28 -9.96 13.31
C TRP A 245 -1.57 -11.31 13.42
N ASN A 246 -0.34 -11.29 13.95
CA ASN A 246 0.44 -12.49 14.19
C ASN A 246 -0.19 -13.38 15.27
N GLN A 247 -0.74 -12.81 16.34
CA GLN A 247 -1.48 -13.57 17.35
C GLN A 247 -2.75 -14.22 16.76
N LEU A 248 -3.47 -13.52 15.90
CA LEU A 248 -4.63 -14.08 15.20
C LEU A 248 -4.23 -15.20 14.24
N LEU A 249 -3.18 -15.01 13.45
CA LEU A 249 -2.64 -16.04 12.56
C LEU A 249 -2.20 -17.28 13.35
N TYR A 250 -1.42 -17.09 14.42
CA TYR A 250 -1.01 -18.17 15.33
C TYR A 250 -2.23 -18.92 15.88
N SER A 251 -3.24 -18.17 16.34
CA SER A 251 -4.48 -18.76 16.86
C SER A 251 -5.23 -19.58 15.81
N ILE A 252 -5.20 -19.21 14.53
CA ILE A 252 -5.84 -19.98 13.45
C ILE A 252 -5.02 -21.22 13.09
N LEU A 253 -3.69 -21.08 13.00
CA LEU A 253 -2.79 -22.19 12.66
C LEU A 253 -2.87 -23.35 13.66
N PHE A 254 -2.96 -23.02 14.95
CA PHE A 254 -2.90 -23.99 16.05
C PHE A 254 -4.26 -24.29 16.71
N ARG A 255 -5.38 -23.85 16.12
CA ARG A 255 -6.75 -24.17 16.61
C ARG A 255 -7.30 -25.54 16.16
N GLN A 256 -6.43 -26.43 15.69
CA GLN A 256 -6.82 -27.78 15.25
C GLN A 256 -7.15 -28.68 16.42
#